data_AF-A0A842TCE9-F1
#
_entry.id   AF-A0A842TCE9-F1
#
_cell.length_a   1.000
_cell.length_b   1.000
_cell.length_c   1.000
_cell.angle_alpha   90.00
_cell.angle_beta   90.00
_cell.angle_gamma   90.00
#
_symmetry.space_group_name_H-M   'P 1'
#
loop_
_entity.id
_entity.type
_entity.pdbx_description
1 polymer ?
#
loop_
_entity_poly.entity_id
_entity_poly.type
_entity_poly.pdbx_seq_one_letter_code
_entity_poly.pdbx_strand_id
1 'polypeptide(L)'
;MGKIIQDLWILSESGIVLFSRVFNEDVNEQLFGGFITALNNFAQTMRYGELSNFSLKKTNFFIYKQDDLLFITNSPKKVNEKRTMKALKKISDRFFDLYADILSNWDGETDYFDNFKSEIEDNLMDPVKDFWSDF
;
A
#
# COMPACT_ATOMS: atom_id res chain seq x y z
N MET A 1 16.21 -10.48 -0.26
CA MET A 1 14.99 -10.84 -1.01
C MET A 1 14.85 -9.79 -2.13
N GLY A 2 14.49 -10.14 -3.36
CA GLY A 2 14.44 -9.12 -4.43
C GLY A 2 13.39 -8.05 -4.15
N LYS A 3 13.68 -6.80 -4.50
CA LYS A 3 12.76 -5.66 -4.38
C LYS A 3 11.56 -5.87 -5.33
N ILE A 4 10.33 -5.86 -4.82
CA ILE A 4 9.12 -6.24 -5.59
C ILE A 4 7.91 -5.31 -5.42
N ILE A 5 7.96 -4.41 -4.44
CA ILE A 5 6.93 -3.39 -4.19
C ILE A 5 7.39 -2.10 -4.87
N GLN A 6 6.62 -1.62 -5.84
CA GLN A 6 6.87 -0.35 -6.49
C GLN A 6 6.35 0.77 -5.59
N ASP A 7 5.03 0.94 -5.52
CA ASP A 7 4.39 1.90 -4.64
C ASP A 7 3.76 1.21 -3.43
N LEU A 8 3.63 1.93 -2.32
CA LEU A 8 2.97 1.49 -1.10
C LEU A 8 2.08 2.61 -0.56
N TRP A 9 0.85 2.25 -0.20
CA TRP A 9 -0.06 3.08 0.60
C TRP A 9 -0.53 2.28 1.81
N ILE A 10 -0.64 2.96 2.95
CA ILE A 10 -1.26 2.44 4.17
C ILE A 10 -2.41 3.38 4.49
N LEU A 11 -3.62 2.85 4.48
CA LEU A 11 -4.85 3.63 4.65
C LEU A 11 -5.62 3.12 5.87
N SER A 12 -6.33 4.00 6.55
CA SER A 12 -7.46 3.59 7.39
C SER A 12 -8.62 3.07 6.54
N GLU A 13 -9.56 2.35 7.15
CA GLU A 13 -10.82 1.99 6.47
C GLU A 13 -11.64 3.21 5.99
N SER A 14 -11.45 4.38 6.62
CA SER A 14 -12.07 5.64 6.20
C SER A 14 -11.37 6.33 5.03
N GLY A 15 -10.23 5.81 4.58
CA GLY A 15 -9.47 6.33 3.44
C GLY A 15 -8.42 7.38 3.78
N ILE A 16 -8.16 7.64 5.05
CA ILE A 16 -7.06 8.52 5.48
C ILE A 16 -5.76 7.78 5.18
N VAL A 17 -4.85 8.43 4.46
CA VAL A 17 -3.52 7.89 4.17
C VAL A 17 -2.61 8.13 5.36
N LEU A 18 -2.21 7.06 6.06
CA LEU A 18 -1.25 7.13 7.17
C LEU A 18 0.18 7.22 6.65
N PHE A 19 0.45 6.53 5.56
CA PHE A 19 1.77 6.50 4.93
C PHE A 19 1.63 6.26 3.44
N SER A 20 2.41 6.98 2.65
CA SER A 20 2.59 6.64 1.24
C SER A 20 4.06 6.70 0.84
N ARG A 21 4.43 5.82 -0.08
CA ARG A 21 5.69 5.88 -0.80
C ARG A 21 5.36 5.57 -2.24
N VAL A 22 5.43 6.58 -3.10
CA VAL A 22 5.17 6.46 -4.54
C VAL A 22 6.42 6.81 -5.35
N PHE A 23 6.56 6.19 -6.52
CA PHE A 23 7.64 6.50 -7.48
C PHE A 23 7.34 7.78 -8.26
N ASN A 24 6.07 8.01 -8.56
CA ASN A 24 5.59 9.17 -9.28
C ASN A 24 4.51 9.87 -8.44
N GLU A 25 4.79 11.11 -8.05
CA GLU A 25 3.94 11.95 -7.19
C GLU A 25 2.78 12.60 -7.98
N ASP A 26 2.61 12.28 -9.26
CA ASP A 26 1.52 12.79 -10.11
C ASP A 26 0.12 12.54 -9.53
N VAL A 27 -0.04 11.50 -8.69
CA VAL A 27 -1.31 11.19 -8.01
C VAL A 27 -1.25 11.62 -6.56
N ASN A 28 -2.10 12.58 -6.20
CA ASN A 28 -2.29 12.97 -4.81
C ASN A 28 -2.75 11.76 -3.97
N GLU A 29 -2.05 11.48 -2.89
CA GLU A 29 -2.27 10.31 -2.04
C GLU A 29 -3.68 10.27 -1.43
N GLN A 30 -4.23 11.42 -1.01
CA GLN A 30 -5.56 11.49 -0.41
C GLN A 30 -6.65 11.23 -1.45
N LEU A 31 -6.45 11.67 -2.70
CA LEU A 31 -7.33 11.30 -3.82
C LEU A 31 -7.32 9.78 -4.05
N PHE A 32 -6.15 9.14 -3.96
CA PHE A 32 -6.04 7.69 -4.06
C PHE A 32 -6.77 6.98 -2.90
N GLY A 33 -6.56 7.42 -1.66
CA GLY A 33 -7.22 6.89 -0.47
C GLY A 33 -8.75 6.97 -0.55
N GLY A 34 -9.27 8.13 -0.96
CA GLY A 34 -10.70 8.33 -1.19
C GLY A 34 -11.27 7.43 -2.29
N PHE A 35 -10.54 7.27 -3.40
CA PHE A 35 -10.95 6.39 -4.51
C PHE A 35 -11.03 4.92 -4.07
N ILE A 36 -10.00 4.40 -3.38
CA ILE A 36 -9.99 3.02 -2.91
C ILE A 36 -11.13 2.76 -1.93
N THR A 37 -11.39 3.71 -1.02
CA THR A 37 -12.48 3.60 -0.06
C THR A 37 -13.84 3.54 -0.75
N ALA A 38 -14.07 4.43 -1.73
CA ALA A 38 -15.29 4.39 -2.54
C ALA A 38 -15.45 3.07 -3.30
N LEU A 39 -14.35 2.53 -3.87
CA LEU A 39 -14.37 1.27 -4.60
C LEU A 39 -14.64 0.07 -3.67
N ASN A 40 -14.05 0.05 -2.48
CA ASN A 40 -14.31 -0.99 -1.48
C ASN A 40 -15.76 -0.93 -0.97
N ASN A 41 -16.28 0.26 -0.68
CA ASN A 41 -17.68 0.47 -0.30
C ASN A 41 -18.65 0.02 -1.40
N PHE A 42 -18.31 0.27 -2.66
CA PHE A 42 -19.08 -0.23 -3.81
C PHE A 42 -19.11 -1.77 -3.85
N ALA A 43 -17.97 -2.44 -3.67
CA ALA A 43 -17.88 -3.89 -3.65
C ALA A 43 -18.70 -4.51 -2.50
N GLN A 44 -18.62 -3.93 -1.31
CA GLN A 44 -19.40 -4.36 -0.15
C GLN A 44 -20.91 -4.18 -0.37
N THR A 45 -21.33 -3.03 -0.93
CA THR A 45 -22.74 -2.75 -1.25
C THR A 45 -23.32 -3.78 -2.21
N MET A 46 -22.54 -4.20 -3.19
CA MET A 46 -22.93 -5.23 -4.17
C MET A 46 -22.85 -6.66 -3.61
N ARG A 47 -22.49 -6.83 -2.33
CA ARG A 47 -22.26 -8.13 -1.67
C ARG A 47 -21.18 -8.97 -2.36
N TYR A 48 -20.23 -8.33 -3.03
CA TYR A 48 -19.09 -8.99 -3.66
C TYR A 48 -17.93 -9.25 -2.69
N GLY A 49 -18.08 -8.81 -1.44
CA GLY A 49 -17.04 -8.88 -0.41
C GLY A 49 -16.12 -7.66 -0.46
N GLU A 50 -14.95 -7.81 0.15
CA GLU A 50 -13.92 -6.77 0.18
C GLU A 50 -13.05 -6.82 -1.08
N LEU A 51 -12.54 -5.65 -1.49
CA LEU A 51 -11.61 -5.56 -2.61
C LEU A 51 -10.25 -6.15 -2.22
N SER A 52 -9.85 -7.25 -2.87
CA SER A 52 -8.55 -7.91 -2.61
C SER A 52 -7.46 -7.52 -3.61
N ASN A 53 -7.83 -7.32 -4.88
CA ASN A 53 -6.94 -6.84 -5.92
C ASN A 53 -7.73 -6.17 -7.04
N PHE A 54 -7.05 -5.34 -7.83
CA PHE A 54 -7.58 -4.86 -9.11
C PHE A 54 -6.43 -4.68 -10.11
N SER A 55 -6.76 -4.73 -11.40
CA SER A 55 -5.77 -4.72 -12.47
C SER A 55 -6.02 -3.62 -13.48
N LEU A 56 -4.96 -2.88 -13.83
CA LEU A 56 -4.91 -2.02 -15.01
C LEU A 56 -4.23 -2.78 -16.17
N LYS A 57 -4.02 -2.11 -17.31
CA LYS A 57 -3.42 -2.75 -18.50
C LYS A 57 -2.05 -3.38 -18.20
N LYS A 58 -1.16 -2.63 -17.53
CA LYS A 58 0.24 -3.03 -17.28
C LYS A 58 0.57 -3.34 -15.81
N THR A 59 -0.32 -2.97 -14.89
CA THR A 59 -0.05 -2.94 -13.45
C THR A 59 -1.16 -3.63 -12.69
N ASN A 60 -0.81 -4.40 -11.67
CA ASN A 60 -1.75 -4.97 -10.70
C ASN A 60 -1.60 -4.25 -9.37
N PHE A 61 -2.72 -3.99 -8.72
CA PHE A 61 -2.81 -3.48 -7.37
C PHE A 61 -3.27 -4.61 -6.44
N PHE A 62 -2.61 -4.74 -5.30
CA PHE A 62 -2.87 -5.76 -4.30
C PHE A 62 -3.22 -5.08 -2.99
N ILE A 63 -4.24 -5.60 -2.30
CA ILE A 63 -4.74 -5.07 -1.04
C ILE A 63 -4.64 -6.18 0.01
N TYR A 64 -3.99 -5.85 1.13
CA TYR A 64 -3.92 -6.69 2.30
C TYR A 64 -4.50 -5.93 3.48
N LYS A 65 -5.58 -6.46 4.05
CA LYS A 65 -6.22 -5.91 5.24
C LYS A 65 -5.64 -6.57 6.49
N GLN A 66 -5.26 -5.76 7.47
CA GLN A 66 -4.88 -6.22 8.81
C GLN A 66 -5.38 -5.20 9.83
N ASP A 67 -6.19 -5.69 10.77
CA ASP A 67 -7.01 -4.86 11.66
C ASP A 67 -7.79 -3.80 10.86
N ASP A 68 -7.75 -2.54 11.30
CA ASP A 68 -8.49 -1.43 10.67
C ASP A 68 -7.69 -0.70 9.57
N LEU A 69 -6.61 -1.33 9.07
CA LEU A 69 -5.73 -0.76 8.05
C LEU A 69 -5.71 -1.59 6.76
N LEU A 70 -5.65 -0.86 5.65
CA LEU A 70 -5.46 -1.39 4.31
C LEU A 70 -4.03 -1.09 3.83
N PHE A 71 -3.27 -2.14 3.56
CA PHE A 71 -1.95 -2.08 2.95
C PHE A 71 -2.09 -2.34 1.46
N ILE A 72 -1.68 -1.38 0.63
CA ILE A 72 -1.90 -1.41 -0.81
C ILE A 72 -0.58 -1.24 -1.51
N THR A 73 -0.29 -2.10 -2.47
CA THR A 73 0.87 -1.95 -3.35
C THR A 73 0.48 -2.15 -4.80
N ASN A 74 1.27 -1.58 -5.70
CA ASN A 74 1.25 -1.93 -7.10
C ASN A 74 2.52 -2.68 -7.53
N SER A 75 2.38 -3.47 -8.58
CA SER A 75 3.51 -4.10 -9.25
C SER A 75 3.21 -4.37 -10.73
N PRO A 76 4.26 -4.46 -11.58
CA PRO A 76 4.10 -4.91 -12.95
C PRO A 76 3.48 -6.31 -13.02
N LYS A 77 2.66 -6.58 -14.05
CA LYS A 77 1.97 -7.89 -14.21
C LYS A 77 2.87 -9.14 -14.22
N LYS A 78 4.16 -8.97 -14.52
CA LYS A 78 5.17 -10.04 -14.49
C LYS A 78 5.55 -10.49 -13.07
N VAL A 79 5.25 -9.70 -12.05
CA VAL A 79 5.57 -10.01 -10.65
C VAL A 79 4.56 -10.99 -10.09
N ASN A 80 5.04 -11.97 -9.34
CA ASN A 80 4.22 -13.04 -8.77
C ASN A 80 3.39 -12.54 -7.57
N GLU A 81 2.06 -12.68 -7.65
CA GLU A 81 1.10 -12.29 -6.61
C GLU A 81 1.44 -12.85 -5.21
N LYS A 82 1.74 -14.15 -5.10
CA LYS A 82 2.05 -14.77 -3.81
C LYS A 82 3.29 -14.15 -3.16
N ARG A 83 4.27 -13.74 -3.97
CA ARG A 83 5.44 -13.01 -3.47
C ARG A 83 5.08 -11.60 -3.02
N THR A 84 4.26 -10.89 -3.81
CA THR A 84 3.77 -9.54 -3.47
C THR A 84 2.99 -9.54 -2.15
N MET A 85 2.01 -10.44 -2.01
CA MET A 85 1.23 -10.57 -0.77
C MET A 85 2.08 -10.94 0.44
N LYS A 86 3.11 -11.78 0.26
CA LYS A 86 4.06 -12.11 1.34
C LYS A 86 4.88 -10.89 1.78
N ALA A 87 5.31 -10.05 0.85
CA ALA A 87 6.02 -8.82 1.20
C ALA A 87 5.08 -7.81 1.87
N LEU A 88 3.84 -7.68 1.37
CA LEU A 88 2.84 -6.78 1.94
C LEU A 88 2.48 -7.18 3.38
N LYS A 89 2.31 -8.48 3.65
CA LYS A 89 2.15 -9.00 5.01
C LYS A 89 3.35 -8.65 5.91
N LYS A 90 4.58 -8.86 5.44
CA LYS A 90 5.79 -8.55 6.22
C LYS A 90 5.86 -7.05 6.58
N ILE A 91 5.48 -6.19 5.64
CA ILE A 91 5.40 -4.74 5.87
C ILE A 91 4.31 -4.42 6.88
N SER A 92 3.14 -5.04 6.76
CA SER A 92 2.05 -4.87 7.72
C SER A 92 2.44 -5.29 9.13
N ASP A 93 3.03 -6.48 9.29
CA ASP A 93 3.56 -6.96 10.57
C ASP A 93 4.54 -5.93 11.17
N ARG A 94 5.49 -5.43 10.36
CA ARG A 94 6.46 -4.42 10.80
C ARG A 94 5.83 -3.08 11.17
N PHE A 95 4.78 -2.65 10.48
CA PHE A 95 4.07 -1.41 10.77
C PHE A 95 3.40 -1.49 12.14
N PHE A 96 2.67 -2.57 12.41
CA PHE A 96 2.02 -2.79 13.71
C PHE A 96 3.04 -2.99 14.84
N ASP A 97 4.16 -3.68 14.60
CA ASP A 97 5.24 -3.81 15.59
C ASP A 97 5.78 -2.46 16.08
N LEU A 98 5.79 -1.44 15.20
CA LEU A 98 6.34 -0.12 15.49
C LEU A 98 5.30 0.87 16.03
N TYR A 99 4.05 0.75 15.56
CA TYR A 99 3.06 1.80 15.73
C TYR A 99 1.77 1.36 16.41
N ALA A 100 1.63 0.11 16.87
CA ALA A 100 0.42 -0.35 17.55
C ALA A 100 -0.01 0.57 18.71
N ASP A 101 0.94 1.03 19.52
CA ASP A 101 0.64 1.93 20.64
C ASP A 101 0.13 3.30 20.16
N ILE A 102 0.71 3.84 19.08
CA ILE A 102 0.28 5.12 18.48
C ILE A 102 -1.12 4.95 17.89
N LEU A 103 -1.35 3.86 17.14
CA LEU A 103 -2.63 3.56 16.50
C LEU A 103 -3.78 3.46 17.52
N SER A 104 -3.52 2.98 18.73
CA SER A 104 -4.54 2.85 19.77
C SER A 104 -5.16 4.19 20.23
N ASN A 105 -4.43 5.29 20.08
CA ASN A 105 -4.87 6.63 20.46
C ASN A 105 -4.72 7.63 19.30
N TRP A 106 -4.72 7.13 18.06
CA TRP A 106 -4.44 7.95 16.90
C TRP A 106 -5.57 8.97 16.66
N ASP A 107 -5.19 10.23 16.51
CA ASP A 107 -6.07 11.39 16.36
C ASP A 107 -6.26 11.84 14.90
N GLY A 108 -5.60 11.15 13.97
CA GLY A 108 -5.64 11.46 12.53
C GLY A 108 -4.38 12.13 12.00
N GLU A 109 -3.42 12.51 12.85
CA GLU A 109 -2.16 13.13 12.43
C GLU A 109 -1.22 12.09 11.78
N THR A 110 -0.70 12.36 10.59
CA THR A 110 0.03 11.36 9.78
C THR A 110 1.54 11.39 9.98
N ASP A 111 2.08 12.49 10.52
CA ASP A 111 3.52 12.74 10.66
C ASP A 111 4.23 11.68 11.54
N TYR A 112 3.48 10.98 12.41
CA TYR A 112 4.01 9.88 13.23
C TYR A 112 4.60 8.73 12.40
N PHE A 113 4.17 8.58 11.14
CA PHE A 113 4.51 7.44 10.28
C PHE A 113 5.59 7.76 9.24
N ASP A 114 6.08 9.02 9.15
CA ASP A 114 7.03 9.47 8.13
C ASP A 114 8.32 8.64 8.10
N ASN A 115 8.78 8.21 9.27
CA ASN A 115 10.00 7.43 9.41
C ASN A 115 9.85 5.97 8.94
N PHE A 116 8.64 5.50 8.63
CA PHE A 116 8.43 4.11 8.25
C PHE A 116 9.16 3.71 6.96
N LYS A 117 9.49 4.66 6.08
CA LYS A 117 10.22 4.39 4.83
C LYS A 117 11.55 3.66 5.05
N SER A 118 12.32 4.03 6.07
CA SER A 118 13.62 3.40 6.38
C SER A 118 13.47 1.94 6.82
N GLU A 119 12.33 1.59 7.40
CA GLU A 119 12.03 0.26 7.94
C GLU A 119 11.70 -0.78 6.86
N ILE A 120 11.34 -0.31 5.65
CA ILE A 120 10.85 -1.16 4.55
C ILE A 120 11.71 -1.09 3.29
N GLU A 121 12.84 -0.38 3.32
CA GLU A 121 13.70 -0.11 2.16
C GLU A 121 14.17 -1.39 1.43
N ASP A 122 14.38 -2.49 2.15
CA ASP A 122 14.77 -3.79 1.59
C ASP A 122 13.69 -4.45 0.72
N ASN A 123 12.41 -4.10 0.91
CA ASN A 123 11.28 -4.66 0.14
C ASN A 123 10.94 -3.82 -1.09
N LEU A 124 11.43 -2.58 -1.10
CA LEU A 124 11.03 -1.47 -1.94
C LEU A 124 11.88 -1.39 -3.21
N MET A 125 11.26 -1.40 -4.39
CA MET A 125 11.92 -1.23 -5.69
C MET A 125 12.63 0.13 -5.76
N ASP A 126 13.70 0.21 -6.54
CA ASP A 126 14.53 1.41 -6.61
C ASP A 126 14.16 2.20 -7.87
N PRO A 127 13.51 3.38 -7.75
CA PRO A 127 13.00 4.14 -8.89
C PRO A 127 14.08 4.43 -9.93
N VAL A 128 15.31 4.67 -9.47
CA VAL A 128 16.44 5.02 -10.34
C VAL A 128 16.87 3.82 -11.18
N LYS A 129 16.91 2.62 -10.61
CA LYS A 129 17.42 1.43 -11.34
C LYS A 129 16.45 0.92 -12.39
N ASP A 130 15.15 1.01 -12.15
CA ASP A 130 14.14 0.52 -13.09
C ASP A 130 13.93 1.49 -14.26
N PHE A 131 14.04 2.81 -14.03
CA PHE A 131 13.94 3.82 -15.09
C PHE A 131 15.01 3.65 -16.19
N TRP A 132 16.26 3.33 -15.82
CA TRP A 132 17.34 3.09 -16.79
C TRP A 132 17.25 1.73 -17.49
N SER A 133 16.39 0.81 -17.04
CA SER A 133 16.22 -0.50 -17.69
C SER A 133 15.23 -0.48 -18.86
N ASP A 134 14.47 0.61 -19.00
CA ASP A 134 13.49 0.83 -20.07
C ASP A 134 14.06 1.71 -21.22
N PHE A 135 15.35 2.07 -21.19
CA PHE A 135 16.13 2.76 -22.24
C PHE A 135 17.27 1.89 -22.76
#